data_AF-G3TVH5-F1
#
_entry.id   AF-G3TVH5-F1
#
_cell.length_a   1.000
_cell.length_b   1.000
_cell.length_c   1.000
_cell.angle_alpha   90.00
_cell.angle_beta   90.00
_cell.angle_gamma   90.00
#
_symmetry.space_group_name_H-M   'P 1'
#
loop_
_entity.id
_entity.type
_entity.pdbx_description
1 polymer ?
#
loop_
_entity_poly.entity_id
_entity_poly.type
_entity_poly.pdbx_seq_one_letter_code
_entity_poly.pdbx_strand_id
1 'polypeptide(L)'
;ISDQNIKDLKVWTSQMKRTIQTAEALGVPYEQWKVLNEIDASYEDLVQRLEPVIMELERQENVLVICHQAVMRCLLAYFLDKAAEQLPYLKCPLHTVLKLTPMAYGCKVESIFLNVEAVNTHRDRPQDHGSGDKPEVGTSPKP
;
A
#
# COMPACT_ATOMS: atom_id res chain seq x y z
N ILE A 1 8.05 17.94 7.50
CA ILE A 1 9.18 17.04 7.16
C ILE A 1 10.52 17.62 7.62
N SER A 2 10.72 18.95 7.52
CA SER A 2 11.93 19.66 7.96
C SER A 2 12.30 19.39 9.42
N ASP A 3 11.31 19.29 10.31
CA ASP A 3 11.53 19.01 11.74
C ASP A 3 12.07 17.59 12.03
N GLN A 4 11.95 16.66 11.07
CA GLN A 4 12.47 15.30 11.21
C GLN A 4 13.98 15.22 10.86
N ASN A 5 14.56 16.30 10.33
CA ASN A 5 15.99 16.42 9.98
C ASN A 5 16.57 15.20 9.23
N ILE A 6 15.81 14.67 8.27
CA ILE A 6 16.23 13.54 7.44
C ILE A 6 17.14 14.08 6.33
N LYS A 7 18.43 13.77 6.42
CA LYS A 7 19.42 14.19 5.41
C LYS A 7 19.14 13.50 4.08
N ASP A 8 19.28 14.27 3.00
CA ASP A 8 19.22 13.78 1.61
C ASP A 8 17.94 12.97 1.30
N LEU A 9 16.81 13.33 1.92
CA LEU A 9 15.53 12.68 1.69
C LEU A 9 15.09 12.87 0.23
N LYS A 10 14.98 11.76 -0.49
CA LYS A 10 14.37 11.73 -1.83
C LYS A 10 12.88 11.51 -1.72
N VAL A 11 12.10 12.25 -2.50
CA VAL A 11 10.64 12.09 -2.56
C VAL A 11 10.26 11.53 -3.92
N TRP A 12 9.57 10.39 -3.93
CA TRP A 12 9.06 9.77 -5.14
C TRP A 12 7.54 9.77 -5.14
N THR A 13 6.98 9.93 -6.33
CA THR A 13 5.53 10.00 -6.56
C THR A 13 5.13 9.18 -7.78
N SER A 14 3.87 8.78 -7.84
CA SER A 14 3.26 8.37 -9.11
C SER A 14 2.98 9.59 -10.00
N GLN A 15 2.54 9.36 -11.24
CA GLN A 15 2.09 10.44 -12.14
C GLN A 15 0.63 10.86 -11.90
N MET A 16 -0.05 10.29 -10.91
CA MET A 16 -1.45 10.62 -10.61
C MET A 16 -1.55 11.88 -9.74
N LYS A 17 -2.54 12.74 -10.05
CA LYS A 17 -2.75 14.04 -9.37
C LYS A 17 -2.67 13.95 -7.84
N ARG A 18 -3.28 12.94 -7.23
CA ARG A 18 -3.32 12.78 -5.76
C ARG A 18 -1.94 12.64 -5.10
N THR A 19 -1.00 11.93 -5.73
CA THR A 19 0.36 11.77 -5.19
C THR A 19 1.18 13.03 -5.42
N ILE A 20 0.99 13.67 -6.58
CA ILE A 20 1.68 14.90 -6.95
C ILE A 20 1.29 16.05 -6.01
N GLN A 21 -0.01 16.28 -5.81
CA GLN A 21 -0.51 17.33 -4.91
C GLN A 21 -0.03 17.14 -3.47
N THR A 22 0.07 15.88 -3.01
CA THR A 22 0.62 15.57 -1.68
C THR A 22 2.10 15.91 -1.59
N ALA A 23 2.88 15.64 -2.64
CA ALA A 23 4.30 15.98 -2.68
C ALA A 23 4.54 17.49 -2.80
N GLU A 24 3.74 18.20 -3.59
CA GLU A 24 3.80 19.66 -3.73
C GLU A 24 3.61 20.36 -2.37
N ALA A 25 2.73 19.83 -1.51
CA ALA A 25 2.53 20.35 -0.16
C ALA A 25 3.76 20.21 0.76
N LEU A 26 4.74 19.37 0.41
CA LEU A 26 5.98 19.23 1.17
C LEU A 26 7.00 20.33 0.86
N GLY A 27 6.85 21.06 -0.25
CA GLY A 27 7.76 22.13 -0.65
C GLY A 27 9.19 21.68 -0.96
N VAL A 28 9.40 20.40 -1.25
CA VAL A 28 10.71 19.82 -1.59
C VAL A 28 10.67 19.21 -3.00
N PRO A 29 11.83 19.10 -3.70
CA PRO A 29 11.89 18.42 -4.99
C PRO A 29 11.42 16.96 -4.89
N TYR A 30 10.73 16.49 -5.92
CA TYR A 30 10.26 15.11 -6.02
C TYR A 30 10.44 14.57 -7.44
N GLU A 31 10.58 13.25 -7.54
CA GLU A 31 10.68 12.52 -8.80
C GLU A 31 9.37 11.77 -9.09
N GLN A 32 8.95 11.78 -10.35
CA GLN A 32 7.73 11.11 -10.80
C GLN A 32 8.08 9.80 -11.51
N TRP A 33 7.51 8.70 -11.02
CA TRP A 33 7.75 7.36 -11.52
C TRP A 33 6.44 6.77 -12.05
N LYS A 34 6.32 6.60 -13.37
CA LYS A 34 5.11 6.04 -14.00
C LYS A 34 4.76 4.64 -13.47
N VAL A 35 5.78 3.85 -13.13
CA VAL A 35 5.62 2.50 -12.55
C VAL A 35 4.94 2.50 -11.18
N LEU A 36 4.93 3.63 -10.46
CA LEU A 36 4.19 3.83 -9.21
C LEU A 36 2.72 4.20 -9.40
N ASN A 37 2.21 4.25 -10.64
CA ASN A 37 0.78 4.46 -10.87
C ASN A 37 -0.06 3.34 -10.22
N GLU A 38 -1.35 3.61 -10.02
CA GLU A 38 -2.27 2.66 -9.39
C GLU A 38 -2.38 1.35 -10.18
N ILE A 39 -2.87 0.30 -9.53
CA ILE A 39 -3.20 -0.97 -10.19
C ILE A 39 -4.18 -0.75 -11.34
N ASP A 40 -3.86 -1.33 -12.50
CA ASP A 40 -4.69 -1.30 -13.71
C ASP A 40 -5.30 -2.66 -14.04
N ALA A 41 -4.67 -3.77 -13.63
CA ALA A 41 -5.08 -5.14 -13.98
C ALA A 41 -5.05 -6.10 -12.78
N SER A 42 -3.87 -6.54 -12.33
CA SER A 42 -3.71 -7.50 -11.22
C SER A 42 -2.56 -7.14 -10.29
N TYR A 43 -2.54 -7.74 -9.09
CA TYR A 43 -1.41 -7.60 -8.17
C TYR A 43 -0.14 -8.29 -8.70
N GLU A 44 -0.28 -9.34 -9.50
CA GLU A 44 0.85 -10.04 -10.12
C GLU A 44 1.57 -9.13 -11.13
N ASP A 45 0.81 -8.48 -12.02
CA ASP A 45 1.36 -7.48 -12.95
C ASP A 45 2.01 -6.32 -12.20
N LEU A 46 1.41 -5.92 -11.07
CA LEU A 46 1.92 -4.82 -10.26
C LEU A 46 3.25 -5.18 -9.57
N VAL A 47 3.40 -6.41 -9.07
CA VAL A 47 4.66 -6.88 -8.47
C VAL A 47 5.79 -6.83 -9.49
N GLN A 48 5.57 -7.38 -10.70
CA GLN A 48 6.56 -7.34 -11.78
C GLN A 48 6.91 -5.91 -12.19
N ARG A 49 5.89 -5.03 -12.30
CA ARG A 49 6.08 -3.61 -12.64
C ARG A 49 6.91 -2.85 -11.60
N LEU A 50 6.87 -3.26 -10.33
CA LEU A 50 7.54 -2.58 -9.23
C LEU A 50 8.97 -3.08 -8.97
N GLU A 51 9.45 -4.12 -9.65
CA GLU A 51 10.83 -4.61 -9.50
C GLU A 51 11.89 -3.49 -9.62
N PRO A 52 11.84 -2.57 -10.62
CA PRO A 52 12.83 -1.50 -10.72
C PRO A 52 12.77 -0.50 -9.55
N VAL A 53 11.57 -0.29 -8.99
CA VAL A 53 11.38 0.58 -7.82
C VAL A 53 12.00 -0.06 -6.59
N ILE A 54 11.77 -1.36 -6.39
CA ILE A 54 12.33 -2.13 -5.27
C ILE A 54 13.86 -2.09 -5.32
N MET A 55 14.45 -2.38 -6.49
CA MET A 55 15.90 -2.33 -6.67
C MET A 55 16.49 -0.95 -6.33
N GLU A 56 15.83 0.13 -6.75
CA GLU A 56 16.29 1.47 -6.45
C GLU A 56 16.09 1.81 -4.96
N LEU A 57 15.01 1.36 -4.32
CA LEU A 57 14.81 1.52 -2.88
C LEU A 57 15.92 0.84 -2.07
N GLU A 58 16.38 -0.34 -2.48
CA GLU A 58 17.50 -1.04 -1.83
C GLU A 58 18.84 -0.33 -1.99
N ARG A 59 18.97 0.49 -3.04
CA ARG A 59 20.19 1.25 -3.35
C ARG A 59 20.24 2.61 -2.63
N GLN A 60 19.11 3.12 -2.16
CA GLN A 60 18.98 4.43 -1.55
C GLN A 60 18.89 4.34 -0.02
N GLU A 61 19.33 5.40 0.68
CA GLU A 61 19.21 5.46 2.14
C GLU A 61 17.84 6.00 2.58
N ASN A 62 17.58 7.29 2.34
CA ASN A 62 16.37 7.97 2.81
C ASN A 62 15.42 8.27 1.63
N VAL A 63 14.37 7.47 1.48
CA VAL A 63 13.34 7.68 0.44
C VAL A 63 11.95 7.73 1.04
N LEU A 64 11.18 8.74 0.66
CA LEU A 64 9.74 8.85 0.89
C LEU A 64 9.01 8.52 -0.41
N VAL A 65 8.25 7.42 -0.42
CA VAL A 65 7.39 7.04 -1.55
C VAL A 65 5.94 7.44 -1.26
N ILE A 66 5.41 8.39 -2.03
CA ILE A 66 3.99 8.79 -1.99
C ILE A 66 3.28 8.07 -3.13
N CYS A 67 2.56 7.01 -2.79
CA CYS A 67 1.93 6.11 -3.75
C CYS A 67 0.48 5.81 -3.36
N HIS A 68 0.00 4.63 -3.73
CA HIS A 68 -1.39 4.23 -3.64
C HIS A 68 -1.56 2.93 -2.87
N GLN A 69 -2.80 2.54 -2.57
CA GLN A 69 -3.02 1.37 -1.72
C GLN A 69 -2.48 0.08 -2.33
N ALA A 70 -2.75 -0.21 -3.61
CA ALA A 70 -2.26 -1.46 -4.19
C ALA A 70 -0.72 -1.47 -4.31
N VAL A 71 -0.14 -0.34 -4.70
CA VAL A 71 1.31 -0.15 -4.80
C VAL A 71 1.98 -0.31 -3.43
N MET A 72 1.44 0.35 -2.41
CA MET A 72 1.95 0.28 -1.04
C MET A 72 1.86 -1.14 -0.48
N ARG A 73 0.79 -1.89 -0.79
CA ARG A 73 0.68 -3.31 -0.43
C ARG A 73 1.79 -4.15 -1.05
N CYS A 74 2.11 -3.96 -2.32
CA CYS A 74 3.21 -4.67 -2.98
C CYS A 74 4.57 -4.34 -2.33
N LEU A 75 4.85 -3.06 -2.07
CA LEU A 75 6.08 -2.64 -1.41
C LEU A 75 6.21 -3.22 0.00
N LEU A 76 5.13 -3.16 0.80
CA LEU A 76 5.11 -3.77 2.14
C LEU A 76 5.24 -5.29 2.08
N ALA A 77 4.61 -5.95 1.11
CA ALA A 77 4.73 -7.40 0.97
C ALA A 77 6.18 -7.82 0.71
N TYR A 78 6.90 -7.05 -0.10
CA TYR A 78 8.33 -7.27 -0.34
C TYR A 78 9.16 -7.10 0.95
N PHE A 79 9.12 -5.92 1.57
CA PHE A 79 9.98 -5.64 2.72
C PHE A 79 9.63 -6.43 4.00
N LEU A 80 8.40 -6.92 4.10
CA LEU A 80 7.92 -7.68 5.26
C LEU A 80 7.78 -9.18 5.00
N ASP A 81 8.30 -9.65 3.86
CA ASP A 81 8.29 -11.06 3.45
C ASP A 81 6.89 -11.69 3.57
N LYS A 82 5.89 -11.04 2.94
CA LYS A 82 4.50 -11.49 2.95
C LYS A 82 4.18 -12.28 1.69
N ALA A 83 3.52 -13.41 1.89
CA ALA A 83 3.06 -14.26 0.79
C ALA A 83 2.05 -13.55 -0.13
N ALA A 84 2.01 -13.96 -1.39
CA ALA A 84 1.12 -13.41 -2.41
C ALA A 84 -0.37 -13.43 -2.01
N GLU A 85 -0.80 -14.43 -1.24
CA GLU A 85 -2.18 -14.54 -0.73
C GLU A 85 -2.54 -13.45 0.30
N GLN A 86 -1.55 -12.93 1.02
CA GLN A 86 -1.74 -11.90 2.04
C GLN A 86 -1.67 -10.50 1.45
N LEU A 87 -0.90 -10.32 0.37
CA LEU A 87 -0.62 -9.04 -0.28
C LEU A 87 -1.89 -8.20 -0.54
N PRO A 88 -2.98 -8.73 -1.14
CA PRO A 88 -4.19 -7.95 -1.42
C PRO A 88 -4.89 -7.42 -0.16
N TYR A 89 -4.61 -8.01 0.99
CA TYR A 89 -5.27 -7.75 2.27
C TYR A 89 -4.33 -7.07 3.27
N LEU A 90 -3.15 -6.61 2.86
CA LEU A 90 -2.30 -5.79 3.73
C LEU A 90 -2.99 -4.44 4.02
N LYS A 91 -2.89 -3.98 5.27
CA LYS A 91 -3.48 -2.73 5.72
C LYS A 91 -2.58 -1.56 5.38
N CYS A 92 -3.10 -0.64 4.58
CA CYS A 92 -2.46 0.61 4.18
C CYS A 92 -3.42 1.77 4.51
N PRO A 93 -3.53 2.18 5.78
CA PRO A 93 -4.46 3.23 6.19
C PRO A 93 -4.07 4.57 5.59
N LEU A 94 -5.06 5.37 5.23
CA LEU A 94 -4.86 6.75 4.78
C LEU A 94 -4.28 7.61 5.92
N HIS A 95 -3.60 8.69 5.54
CA HIS A 95 -2.98 9.67 6.46
C HIS A 95 -2.05 9.06 7.51
N THR A 96 -1.44 7.93 7.18
CA THR A 96 -0.48 7.23 8.03
C THR A 96 0.80 7.02 7.24
N VAL A 97 1.93 7.42 7.81
CA VAL A 97 3.26 7.11 7.26
C VAL A 97 3.71 5.78 7.85
N LEU A 98 4.06 4.83 7.00
CA LEU A 98 4.72 3.60 7.43
C LEU A 98 6.22 3.75 7.24
N LYS A 99 6.94 3.94 8.34
CA LYS A 99 8.40 4.00 8.35
C LYS A 99 8.95 2.58 8.38
N LEU A 100 9.68 2.22 7.34
CA LEU A 100 10.40 0.96 7.23
C LEU A 100 11.85 1.17 7.64
N THR A 101 12.40 0.27 8.44
CA THR A 101 13.82 0.29 8.83
C THR A 101 14.38 -1.11 8.61
N PRO A 102 15.16 -1.32 7.53
CA PRO A 102 15.83 -2.59 7.27
C PRO A 102 16.71 -3.01 8.45
N MET A 103 16.69 -4.30 8.77
CA MET A 103 17.46 -4.93 9.83
C MET A 103 18.17 -6.17 9.28
N ALA A 104 19.14 -6.72 10.03
CA ALA A 104 19.88 -7.91 9.60
C ALA A 104 18.97 -9.13 9.30
N TYR A 105 17.81 -9.23 9.96
CA TYR A 105 16.86 -10.34 9.80
C TYR A 105 15.41 -9.84 9.64
N GLY A 106 15.20 -8.95 8.66
CA GLY A 106 13.86 -8.46 8.28
C GLY A 106 13.77 -6.95 8.28
N CYS A 107 12.56 -6.43 8.46
CA CYS A 107 12.30 -5.00 8.41
C CYS A 107 11.38 -4.58 9.56
N LYS A 108 11.77 -3.56 10.32
CA LYS A 108 10.93 -2.94 11.35
C LYS A 108 9.95 -1.99 10.69
N VAL A 109 8.69 -2.02 11.13
CA VAL A 109 7.64 -1.10 10.68
C VAL A 109 7.16 -0.25 11.85
N GLU A 110 7.12 1.06 11.65
CA GLU A 110 6.52 2.01 12.57
C GLU A 110 5.41 2.77 11.85
N SER A 111 4.22 2.80 12.45
CA SER A 111 3.07 3.53 11.90
C SER A 111 2.95 4.89 12.58
N ILE A 112 2.98 5.96 11.79
CA ILE A 112 2.90 7.34 12.27
C ILE A 112 1.63 7.96 11.68
N PHE A 113 0.60 8.10 12.50
CA PHE A 113 -0.64 8.76 12.09
C PHE A 113 -0.44 10.27 12.04
N LEU A 114 -0.83 10.91 10.94
CA LEU A 114 -0.61 12.35 10.69
C LEU A 114 -1.68 13.24 11.34
N ASN A 115 -2.54 12.67 12.19
CA ASN A 115 -3.60 13.40 12.90
C ASN A 115 -4.59 14.11 11.96
N VAL A 116 -4.92 13.47 10.84
CA VAL A 116 -5.96 13.92 9.91
C VAL A 116 -6.89 12.74 9.65
N GLU A 117 -8.18 12.91 9.92
CA GLU A 117 -9.17 11.86 9.70
C GLU A 117 -9.28 11.50 8.21
N ALA A 118 -9.59 10.23 7.94
CA ALA A 118 -9.79 9.72 6.59
C ALA A 118 -10.80 8.59 6.58
N VAL A 119 -11.40 8.36 5.41
CA VAL A 119 -12.25 7.19 5.16
C VAL A 119 -11.42 5.91 5.25
N ASN A 120 -12.03 4.83 5.75
CA ASN A 120 -11.44 3.51 5.69
C ASN A 120 -11.78 2.84 4.35
N THR A 121 -10.76 2.58 3.55
CA THR A 121 -10.88 1.89 2.26
C THR A 121 -10.41 0.44 2.30
N HIS A 122 -10.06 -0.07 3.49
CA HIS A 122 -9.68 -1.47 3.66
C HIS A 122 -10.89 -2.39 3.48
N ARG A 123 -10.69 -3.49 2.76
CA ARG A 123 -11.67 -4.57 2.58
C ARG A 123 -11.04 -5.86 3.09
N ASP A 124 -11.66 -6.45 4.10
CA ASP A 124 -11.21 -7.73 4.67
C ASP A 124 -11.41 -8.86 3.66
N ARG A 125 -10.62 -9.94 3.83
CA ARG A 125 -10.80 -11.17 3.07
C ARG A 125 -12.19 -11.75 3.35
N PRO A 126 -13.01 -12.05 2.32
CA PRO A 126 -14.29 -12.72 2.53
C PRO A 126 -14.05 -14.05 3.27
N GLN A 127 -14.83 -14.31 4.32
CA GLN A 127 -14.84 -15.64 4.94
C GLN A 127 -15.59 -16.57 3.98
N ASP A 128 -15.00 -17.73 3.71
CA ASP A 128 -15.60 -18.74 2.84
C ASP A 128 -16.83 -19.32 3.55
N HIS A 129 -18.03 -18.82 3.23
CA HIS A 129 -19.27 -19.46 3.64
C HIS A 129 -19.42 -20.70 2.77
N GLY A 130 -18.97 -21.84 3.29
CA GLY A 130 -19.15 -23.15 2.65
C GLY A 130 -20.57 -23.27 2.11
N SER A 131 -20.66 -23.48 0.80
CA SER A 131 -21.89 -23.64 0.03
C SER A 131 -22.64 -24.90 0.47
N GLY A 132 -23.42 -24.77 1.54
CA GLY A 132 -24.51 -25.66 1.88
C GLY A 132 -25.83 -25.03 1.45
N ASP A 133 -26.00 -24.81 0.15
CA ASP A 133 -27.29 -24.40 -0.42
C ASP A 133 -28.23 -25.61 -0.33
N LYS A 134 -29.00 -25.72 0.76
CA LYS A 134 -30.17 -26.60 0.80
C LYS A 134 -31.32 -25.80 0.19
N PRO A 135 -31.94 -26.26 -0.92
CA PRO A 135 -33.11 -25.58 -1.44
C PRO A 135 -34.23 -25.65 -0.38
N GLU A 136 -34.69 -24.50 0.09
CA GLU A 136 -35.87 -24.42 0.94
C GLU A 136 -37.08 -24.96 0.16
N VAL A 137 -37.57 -26.12 0.57
CA VAL A 137 -38.87 -26.64 0.15
C VAL A 137 -39.92 -25.63 0.61
N GLY A 138 -40.58 -25.02 -0.36
CA GLY A 138 -41.68 -24.09 -0.14
C GLY A 138 -42.76 -24.74 0.74
N THR A 139 -42.95 -24.20 1.94
CA THR A 139 -44.09 -24.51 2.78
C THR A 139 -45.37 -24.02 2.11
N SER A 140 -46.25 -24.96 1.78
CA SER A 140 -47.61 -24.70 1.32
C SER A 140 -48.38 -23.85 2.35
N PRO A 141 -49.30 -22.98 1.93
CA PRO A 141 -50.14 -22.25 2.87
C PRO A 141 -51.18 -23.21 3.48
N LYS A 142 -51.44 -23.05 4.78
CA LYS A 142 -52.49 -23.73 5.54
C LYS A 142 -53.28 -22.67 6.32
N PRO A 143 -54.52 -23.00 6.71
CA PRO A 143 -55.70 -23.25 5.89
C PRO A 143 -56.57 -21.99 5.71
#